data_AF-A0A7Y9US26-F1
#
_entry.id   AF-A0A7Y9US26-F1
#
_cell.length_a   1.000
_cell.length_b   1.000
_cell.length_c   1.000
_cell.angle_alpha   90.00
_cell.angle_beta   90.00
_cell.angle_gamma   90.00
#
_symmetry.space_group_name_H-M   'P 1'
#
loop_
_entity.id
_entity.type
_entity.pdbx_description
1 polymer ?
#
loop_
_entity_poly.entity_id
_entity_poly.type
_entity_poly.pdbx_seq_one_letter_code
_entity_poly.pdbx_strand_id
1 'polypeptide(L)'
;MVDIAMDPEVAAPIVERFASLADELEQVRWSFLTQATAVDNACGEFSASVADGTDGFQVSWRSAADTCAVTAGLISGNTNVFDLELQRLDADLAQVPDISGG
;
A
#
# COMPACT_ATOMS: atom_id res chain seq x y z
N MET A 1 11.59 -25.63 17.30
CA MET A 1 11.75 -24.30 16.67
C MET A 1 10.55 -24.16 15.77
N VAL A 2 9.62 -23.27 16.11
CA VAL A 2 8.43 -23.03 15.27
C VAL A 2 8.93 -22.16 14.13
N ASP A 3 8.85 -22.65 12.89
CA ASP A 3 9.08 -21.79 11.73
C ASP A 3 8.00 -20.70 11.76
N ILE A 4 8.42 -19.46 12.04
CA ILE A 4 7.60 -18.26 11.88
C ILE A 4 7.72 -17.78 10.42
N ALA A 5 7.96 -18.71 9.48
CA ALA A 5 8.20 -18.39 8.09
C ALA A 5 6.97 -18.74 7.25
N MET A 6 6.51 -17.78 6.45
CA MET A 6 5.44 -18.02 5.50
C MET A 6 6.03 -18.63 4.24
N ASP A 7 5.45 -19.74 3.76
CA ASP A 7 5.90 -20.39 2.54
C ASP A 7 5.87 -19.38 1.35
N PRO A 8 6.94 -19.26 0.55
CA PRO A 8 6.98 -18.38 -0.62
C PRO A 8 5.81 -18.57 -1.60
N GLU A 9 5.33 -19.81 -1.77
CA GLU A 9 4.17 -20.12 -2.62
C GLU A 9 2.85 -19.58 -2.04
N VAL A 10 2.78 -19.43 -0.71
CA VAL A 10 1.66 -18.80 0.00
C VAL A 10 1.79 -17.27 0.01
N ALA A 11 3.01 -16.75 0.11
CA ALA A 11 3.30 -15.32 0.11
C ALA A 11 3.03 -14.67 -1.26
N ALA A 12 3.40 -15.32 -2.36
CA ALA A 12 3.26 -14.79 -3.72
C ALA A 12 1.85 -14.26 -4.07
N PRO A 13 0.76 -15.04 -3.89
CA PRO A 13 -0.59 -14.56 -4.20
C PRO A 13 -1.05 -13.42 -3.27
N ILE A 14 -0.55 -13.36 -2.03
CA ILE A 14 -0.84 -12.27 -1.09
C ILE A 14 -0.18 -10.98 -1.58
N VAL A 15 1.11 -11.03 -1.91
CA VAL A 15 1.84 -9.87 -2.47
C VAL A 15 1.13 -9.35 -3.72
N GLU A 16 0.81 -10.23 -4.67
CA GLU A 16 0.15 -9.87 -5.93
C GLU A 16 -1.22 -9.23 -5.67
N ARG A 17 -2.04 -9.82 -4.80
CA ARG A 17 -3.38 -9.28 -4.51
C ARG A 17 -3.30 -7.91 -3.85
N PHE A 18 -2.40 -7.71 -2.88
CA PHE A 18 -2.29 -6.44 -2.17
C PHE A 18 -1.62 -5.35 -3.01
N ALA A 19 -0.69 -5.71 -3.91
CA ALA A 19 -0.18 -4.77 -4.91
C ALA A 19 -1.28 -4.31 -5.86
N SER A 20 -2.05 -5.26 -6.42
CA SER A 20 -3.21 -4.95 -7.27
C SER A 20 -4.26 -4.12 -6.53
N LEU A 21 -4.51 -4.40 -5.25
CA LEU A 21 -5.44 -3.63 -4.43
C LEU A 21 -4.95 -2.19 -4.22
N ALA A 22 -3.65 -1.98 -4.01
CA ALA A 22 -3.08 -0.64 -3.91
C ALA A 22 -3.31 0.17 -5.19
N ASP A 23 -3.10 -0.45 -6.36
CA ASP A 23 -3.37 0.17 -7.66
C ASP A 23 -4.86 0.46 -7.89
N GLU A 24 -5.75 -0.45 -7.49
CA GLU A 24 -7.22 -0.26 -7.52
C GLU A 24 -7.64 0.95 -6.67
N LEU A 25 -7.07 1.09 -5.47
CA LEU A 25 -7.38 2.18 -4.55
C LEU A 25 -6.86 3.53 -5.03
N GLU A 26 -5.69 3.56 -5.69
CA GLU A 26 -5.19 4.77 -6.35
C GLU A 26 -6.12 5.19 -7.50
N GLN A 27 -6.65 4.24 -8.28
CA GLN A 27 -7.64 4.55 -9.32
C GLN A 27 -8.95 5.10 -8.73
N VAL A 28 -9.44 4.52 -7.63
CA VAL A 28 -10.62 5.02 -6.90
C VAL A 28 -10.39 6.46 -6.42
N ARG A 29 -9.21 6.75 -5.88
CA ARG A 29 -8.81 8.10 -5.47
C ARG A 29 -8.90 9.11 -6.63
N TRP A 30 -8.39 8.76 -7.81
CA TRP A 30 -8.53 9.60 -9.00
C TRP A 30 -9.98 9.78 -9.43
N SER A 31 -10.80 8.73 -9.33
CA SER A 31 -12.23 8.79 -9.66
C SER A 31 -12.98 9.80 -8.78
N PHE A 32 -12.71 9.86 -7.48
CA PHE A 32 -13.31 10.85 -6.59
C PHE A 32 -12.92 12.29 -6.94
N LEU A 33 -11.67 12.51 -7.36
CA LEU A 33 -11.23 13.82 -7.85
C LEU A 33 -12.03 14.25 -9.09
N THR A 34 -12.19 13.34 -10.06
CA THR A 34 -12.96 13.61 -11.27
C THR A 34 -14.44 13.90 -10.97
N GLN A 35 -15.05 13.14 -10.07
CA GLN A 35 -16.45 13.32 -9.68
C GLN A 35 -16.68 14.65 -8.94
N ALA A 36 -15.78 15.03 -8.02
CA ALA A 36 -15.87 16.31 -7.32
C ALA A 36 -15.83 17.49 -8.31
N THR A 37 -14.89 17.46 -9.26
CA THR A 37 -14.80 18.47 -10.33
C THR A 37 -16.06 18.48 -11.21
N ALA A 38 -16.64 17.33 -11.50
CA ALA A 38 -17.88 17.26 -12.27
C ALA A 38 -19.07 17.87 -11.53
N VAL A 39 -19.17 17.65 -10.22
CA VAL A 39 -20.22 18.26 -9.37
C VAL A 39 -20.05 19.78 -9.32
N ASP A 40 -18.84 20.27 -9.08
CA ASP A 40 -18.55 21.70 -9.03
C ASP A 40 -18.93 22.41 -10.34
N ASN A 41 -18.54 21.81 -11.48
CA ASN A 41 -18.92 22.31 -12.81
C ASN A 41 -20.44 22.26 -13.05
N ALA A 42 -21.13 21.23 -12.57
CA ALA A 42 -22.58 21.10 -12.74
C ALA A 42 -23.37 22.12 -11.91
N CYS A 43 -22.81 22.58 -10.79
CA CYS A 43 -23.46 23.55 -9.92
C CYS A 43 -23.42 24.99 -10.47
N GLY A 44 -22.50 25.29 -11.40
CA GLY A 44 -22.48 26.57 -12.10
C GLY A 44 -22.42 27.77 -11.15
N GLU A 45 -23.43 28.64 -11.19
CA GLU A 45 -23.54 29.81 -10.29
C GLU A 45 -23.75 29.45 -8.81
N PHE A 46 -24.20 28.22 -8.52
CA PHE A 46 -24.42 27.71 -7.16
C PHE A 46 -23.21 26.95 -6.60
N SER A 47 -22.09 26.87 -7.33
CA SER A 47 -20.87 26.18 -6.89
C SER A 47 -20.44 26.60 -5.49
N ALA A 48 -20.45 27.91 -5.21
CA ALA A 48 -20.10 28.46 -3.90
C ALA A 48 -20.99 27.93 -2.75
N SER A 49 -22.26 27.60 -3.02
CA SER A 49 -23.20 27.09 -2.01
C SER A 49 -23.01 25.61 -1.69
N VAL A 50 -22.35 24.86 -2.58
CA VAL A 50 -22.08 23.43 -2.43
C VAL A 50 -20.60 23.10 -2.24
N ALA A 51 -19.72 24.10 -2.36
CA ALA A 51 -18.27 23.95 -2.32
C ALA A 51 -17.82 23.25 -1.04
N ASP A 52 -18.25 23.73 0.14
CA ASP A 52 -17.87 23.13 1.42
C ASP A 52 -18.26 21.65 1.53
N GLY A 53 -19.43 21.27 1.01
CA GLY A 53 -19.90 19.89 1.01
C GLY A 53 -19.13 19.00 0.03
N THR A 54 -18.84 19.54 -1.16
CA THR A 54 -18.10 18.84 -2.23
C THR A 54 -16.63 18.66 -1.83
N ASP A 55 -16.02 19.68 -1.24
CA ASP A 55 -14.66 19.66 -0.70
C ASP A 55 -14.56 18.68 0.48
N GLY A 56 -15.51 18.74 1.42
CA GLY A 56 -15.57 17.80 2.55
C GLY A 56 -15.71 16.34 2.10
N PHE A 57 -16.56 16.08 1.11
CA PHE A 57 -16.70 14.78 0.48
C PHE A 57 -15.38 14.33 -0.17
N GLN A 58 -14.76 15.19 -0.98
CA GLN A 58 -13.51 14.88 -1.69
C GLN A 58 -12.37 14.57 -0.72
N VAL A 59 -12.17 15.40 0.30
CA VAL A 59 -11.12 15.23 1.31
C VAL A 59 -11.31 13.92 2.07
N SER A 60 -12.53 13.61 2.48
CA SER A 60 -12.84 12.41 3.27
C SER A 60 -12.56 11.13 2.48
N TRP A 61 -13.04 11.05 1.24
CA TRP A 61 -12.84 9.86 0.39
C TRP A 61 -11.40 9.69 -0.07
N ARG A 62 -10.70 10.80 -0.36
CA ARG A 62 -9.26 10.77 -0.65
C ARG A 62 -8.48 10.22 0.55
N SER A 63 -8.76 10.73 1.75
CA SER A 63 -8.07 10.27 2.97
C SER A 63 -8.30 8.79 3.25
N ALA A 64 -9.53 8.29 3.02
CA ALA A 64 -9.84 6.87 3.15
C ALA A 64 -9.08 6.02 2.11
N ALA A 65 -9.09 6.43 0.84
CA ALA A 65 -8.39 5.74 -0.23
C ALA A 65 -6.86 5.71 0.00
N ASP A 66 -6.27 6.84 0.38
CA ASP A 66 -4.84 6.95 0.72
C ASP A 66 -4.47 5.99 1.86
N THR A 67 -5.27 5.95 2.93
CA THR A 67 -5.02 5.06 4.08
C THR A 67 -5.06 3.59 3.67
N CYS A 68 -6.05 3.21 2.87
CA CYS A 68 -6.18 1.84 2.37
C CYS A 68 -5.02 1.48 1.44
N ALA A 69 -4.62 2.38 0.54
CA ALA A 69 -3.54 2.16 -0.42
C ALA A 69 -2.18 1.98 0.29
N VAL A 70 -1.88 2.84 1.26
CA VAL A 70 -0.68 2.71 2.11
C VAL A 70 -0.69 1.39 2.86
N THR A 71 -1.83 1.03 3.47
CA THR A 71 -1.95 -0.24 4.21
C THR A 71 -1.76 -1.44 3.29
N ALA A 72 -2.35 -1.42 2.09
CA ALA A 72 -2.17 -2.47 1.10
C ALA A 72 -0.71 -2.60 0.66
N GLY A 73 -0.03 -1.48 0.40
CA GLY A 73 1.40 -1.44 0.07
C GLY A 73 2.29 -1.94 1.21
N LEU A 74 1.95 -1.64 2.47
CA LEU A 74 2.67 -2.18 3.63
C LEU A 74 2.48 -3.69 3.76
N ILE A 75 1.28 -4.21 3.49
CA ILE A 75 1.03 -5.65 3.53
C ILE A 75 1.81 -6.34 2.42
N SER A 76 1.73 -5.86 1.17
CA SER A 76 2.48 -6.46 0.06
C SER A 76 3.99 -6.37 0.28
N GLY A 77 4.48 -5.23 0.79
CA GLY A 77 5.90 -5.01 1.06
C GLY A 77 6.45 -5.79 2.25
N ASN A 78 5.64 -6.08 3.27
CA ASN A 78 6.11 -6.82 4.45
C ASN A 78 5.87 -8.33 4.35
N THR A 79 5.02 -8.77 3.42
CA THR A 79 4.78 -10.19 3.17
C THR A 79 6.09 -10.83 2.69
N ASN A 80 6.68 -11.68 3.52
CA ASN A 80 7.90 -12.47 3.25
C ASN A 80 9.24 -11.71 3.24
N VAL A 81 9.26 -10.41 3.54
CA VAL A 81 10.50 -9.61 3.51
C VAL A 81 11.41 -9.88 4.71
N PHE A 82 10.85 -10.05 5.91
CA PHE A 82 11.66 -10.36 7.09
C PHE A 82 12.39 -11.71 6.97
N ASP A 83 11.78 -12.69 6.32
CA ASP A 83 12.40 -14.00 6.09
C ASP A 83 13.50 -13.92 5.02
N LEU A 84 13.30 -13.15 3.94
CA LEU A 84 14.34 -12.90 2.93
C LEU A 84 15.53 -12.13 3.50
N GLU A 85 15.29 -11.17 4.39
CA GLU A 85 16.34 -10.42 5.09
C GLU A 85 17.13 -11.31 6.06
N LEU A 86 16.46 -12.18 6.82
CA LEU A 86 17.11 -13.15 7.71
C LEU A 86 17.93 -14.18 6.92
N GLN A 87 17.40 -14.73 5.83
CA GLN A 87 18.14 -15.68 4.97
C GLN A 87 19.37 -15.02 4.32
N ARG A 88 19.27 -13.75 3.92
CA ARG A 88 20.42 -13.00 3.41
C ARG A 88 21.47 -12.78 4.50
N LEU A 89 21.05 -12.40 5.71
CA LEU A 89 21.94 -12.23 6.84
C LEU A 89 22.66 -13.54 7.22
N ASP A 90 21.94 -14.66 7.24
CA ASP A 90 22.51 -15.99 7.48
C ASP A 90 23.51 -16.39 6.40
N ALA A 91 23.20 -16.12 5.13
CA ALA A 91 24.10 -16.37 4.00
C ALA A 91 25.35 -15.50 4.06
N ASP A 92 25.23 -14.22 4.43
CA ASP A 92 26.35 -13.30 4.60
C ASP A 92 27.24 -13.73 5.78
N LEU A 93 26.65 -14.14 6.91
CA LEU A 93 27.37 -14.67 8.07
C LEU A 93 28.09 -15.98 7.75
N ALA A 94 27.50 -16.85 6.94
CA ALA A 94 28.13 -18.10 6.50
C ALA A 94 29.35 -17.89 5.56
N GLN A 95 29.47 -16.70 4.95
CA GLN A 95 30.59 -16.34 4.08
C GLN A 95 31.71 -15.57 4.81
N VAL A 96 31.51 -15.18 6.08
CA VAL A 96 32.58 -14.55 6.88
C VAL A 96 33.63 -15.62 7.20
N PRO A 97 34.90 -15.45 6.77
CA PRO A 97 35.95 -16.41 7.10
C PRO A 97 36.21 -16.41 8.59
N ASP A 98 36.33 -17.61 9.16
CA ASP A 98 36.69 -17.81 10.55
C ASP A 98 38.11 -17.26 10.82
N ILE A 99 38.18 -16.11 11.47
CA ILE A 99 39.42 -15.45 11.89
C ILE A 99 39.84 -15.86 13.32
N SER A 100 39.21 -16.89 13.92
CA SER A 100 39.52 -17.32 15.29
C SER A 100 40.65 -18.36 15.40
N GLY A 101 41.36 -18.68 14.32
CA GLY A 101 42.57 -19.50 14.34
C GLY A 101 43.87 -18.68 14.41
N GLY A 102 44.26 -18.23 15.61
CA GLY A 102 45.55 -17.61 15.91
C GLY A 102 46.12 -18.10 17.23
#